data_AF-A0A9D9RP67-F1
#
_entry.id   AF-A0A9D9RP67-F1
#
_cell.length_a   1.000
_cell.length_b   1.000
_cell.length_c   1.000
_cell.angle_alpha   90.00
_cell.angle_beta   90.00
_cell.angle_gamma   90.00
#
_symmetry.space_group_name_H-M   'P 1'
#
loop_
_entity.id
_entity.type
_entity.pdbx_description
1 polymer ?
#
loop_
_entity_poly.entity_id
_entity_poly.type
_entity_poly.pdbx_seq_one_letter_code
_entity_poly.pdbx_strand_id
1 'polypeptide(L)'
;LEGVEGTDKTIQRAYDLAGKNCIIVKSARPKQDNRIDIPTIGLDTIKKIVEINAKGIVIEADKMLFLDQDEVISYANKNKIFIKGMKYD
;
A
#
# COMPACT_ATOMS: atom_id res chain seq x y z
N LEU A 1 3.33 -10.59 4.64
CA LEU A 1 4.41 -9.85 5.33
C LEU A 1 5.53 -9.59 4.34
N GLU A 2 6.01 -8.35 4.26
CA GLU A 2 7.18 -7.98 3.45
C GLU A 2 8.45 -8.58 4.03
N GLY A 3 9.29 -9.18 3.18
CA GLY A 3 10.62 -9.64 3.54
C GLY A 3 11.71 -8.80 2.87
N VAL A 4 12.90 -9.40 2.74
CA VAL A 4 14.07 -8.75 2.11
C VAL A 4 13.85 -8.41 0.63
N GLU A 5 12.82 -8.96 0.01
CA GLU A 5 12.47 -8.72 -1.40
C GLU A 5 11.88 -7.32 -1.66
N GLY A 6 11.46 -6.63 -0.61
CA GLY A 6 10.84 -5.30 -0.69
C GLY A 6 9.36 -5.31 -1.07
N THR A 7 8.74 -4.14 -0.98
CA THR A 7 7.29 -3.94 -1.14
C THR A 7 6.78 -4.45 -2.49
N ASP A 8 7.50 -4.18 -3.57
CA ASP A 8 7.09 -4.51 -4.93
C ASP A 8 6.93 -6.01 -5.16
N LYS A 9 7.98 -6.76 -4.82
CA LYS A 9 7.96 -8.23 -4.92
C LYS A 9 7.00 -8.83 -3.90
N THR A 10 6.79 -8.18 -2.76
CA THR A 10 5.78 -8.59 -1.79
C THR A 10 4.36 -8.48 -2.35
N ILE A 11 4.03 -7.40 -3.09
CA ILE A 11 2.72 -7.24 -3.71
C ILE A 11 2.49 -8.32 -4.77
N GLN A 12 3.48 -8.58 -5.63
CA GLN A 12 3.38 -9.65 -6.61
C GLN A 12 3.20 -11.02 -5.94
N ARG A 13 4.01 -11.33 -4.94
CA ARG A 13 3.90 -12.58 -4.18
C ARG A 13 2.54 -12.72 -3.47
N ALA A 14 1.96 -11.62 -3.00
CA ALA A 14 0.62 -11.64 -2.41
C ALA A 14 -0.44 -12.05 -3.44
N TYR A 15 -0.32 -11.58 -4.68
CA TYR A 15 -1.19 -12.02 -5.78
C TYR A 15 -1.01 -13.50 -6.11
N ASP A 16 0.24 -13.97 -6.20
CA ASP A 16 0.51 -15.37 -6.53
C ASP A 16 -0.10 -16.34 -5.50
N LEU A 17 -0.23 -15.89 -4.23
CA LEU A 17 -0.78 -16.68 -3.13
C LEU A 17 -2.31 -16.52 -2.96
N ALA A 18 -2.83 -15.28 -3.04
CA ALA A 18 -4.24 -14.98 -2.74
C ALA A 18 -5.11 -14.81 -3.98
N GLY A 19 -4.51 -14.60 -5.15
CA GLY A 19 -5.18 -14.31 -6.42
C GLY A 19 -5.79 -12.92 -6.50
N LYS A 20 -6.65 -12.75 -7.51
CA LYS A 20 -7.40 -11.51 -7.76
C LYS A 20 -8.27 -11.10 -6.57
N ASN A 21 -8.58 -9.82 -6.48
CA ASN A 21 -9.39 -9.21 -5.42
C ASN A 21 -8.79 -9.31 -4.01
N CYS A 22 -7.50 -9.61 -3.87
CA CYS A 22 -6.83 -9.49 -2.57
C CYS A 22 -6.81 -8.03 -2.09
N ILE A 23 -6.59 -7.85 -0.79
CA ILE A 23 -6.45 -6.53 -0.15
C ILE A 23 -5.02 -6.42 0.36
N ILE A 24 -4.32 -5.36 -0.03
CA ILE A 24 -2.98 -5.07 0.47
C ILE A 24 -3.10 -4.33 1.80
N VAL A 25 -2.28 -4.70 2.77
CA VAL A 25 -2.17 -3.99 4.05
C VAL A 25 -0.74 -3.51 4.20
N LYS A 26 -0.56 -2.19 4.37
CA LYS A 26 0.74 -1.58 4.64
C LYS A 26 0.67 -0.87 5.99
N SER A 27 1.56 -1.23 6.91
CA SER A 27 1.65 -0.64 8.25
C SER A 27 3.11 -0.34 8.58
N ALA A 28 3.35 0.62 9.46
CA ALA A 28 4.68 0.91 9.95
C ALA A 28 5.20 -0.26 10.79
N ARG A 29 6.51 -0.52 10.76
CA ARG A 29 7.09 -1.55 11.62
C ARG A 29 6.92 -1.14 13.10
N PRO A 30 6.71 -2.09 14.04
CA PRO A 30 6.47 -1.75 15.46
C PRO A 30 7.56 -0.89 16.13
N LYS A 31 8.79 -0.93 15.61
CA LYS A 31 9.93 -0.12 16.08
C LYS A 31 10.52 0.75 14.97
N GLN A 32 9.68 1.23 14.05
CA GLN A 32 10.10 2.11 12.97
C GLN A 32 10.66 3.42 13.55
N ASP A 33 11.88 3.80 13.15
CA ASP A 33 12.41 5.14 13.45
C ASP A 33 12.09 6.09 12.28
N ASN A 34 11.06 6.91 12.48
CA ASN A 34 10.58 7.85 11.46
C ASN A 34 11.61 8.93 11.09
N ARG A 35 12.69 9.12 11.86
CA ARG A 35 13.76 10.07 11.50
C ARG A 35 14.68 9.52 10.42
N ILE A 36 14.73 8.20 10.28
CA ILE A 36 15.57 7.48 9.32
C ILE A 36 14.75 7.14 8.08
N ASP A 37 13.53 6.65 8.29
CA ASP A 37 12.68 6.15 7.22
C ASP A 37 11.21 6.33 7.59
N ILE A 38 10.53 7.20 6.84
CA ILE A 38 9.09 7.44 6.98
C ILE A 38 8.39 6.52 5.98
N PRO A 39 7.53 5.58 6.43
CA PRO A 39 6.78 4.74 5.51
C PRO A 39 5.94 5.58 4.55
N THR A 40 5.98 5.28 3.26
CA THR A 40 5.27 6.07 2.24
C THR A 40 4.18 5.29 1.54
N ILE A 41 3.17 5.99 1.04
CA ILE A 41 2.26 5.52 0.00
C ILE A 41 2.28 6.54 -1.14
N GLY A 42 2.37 6.06 -2.37
CA GLY A 42 2.43 6.91 -3.56
C GLY A 42 1.91 6.19 -4.80
N LEU A 43 1.99 6.86 -5.93
CA LEU A 43 1.41 6.41 -7.18
C LEU A 43 1.89 5.03 -7.61
N ASP A 44 3.19 4.74 -7.45
CA ASP A 44 3.76 3.45 -7.84
C ASP A 44 3.26 2.28 -7.01
N THR A 45 2.85 2.53 -5.76
CA THR A 45 2.17 1.51 -4.94
C THR A 45 0.79 1.19 -5.53
N ILE A 46 0.03 2.22 -5.93
CA ILE A 46 -1.30 2.02 -6.51
C ILE A 46 -1.22 1.37 -7.90
N LYS A 47 -0.25 1.76 -8.75
CA LYS A 47 -0.02 1.10 -10.05
C LYS A 47 0.16 -0.42 -9.89
N LYS A 48 0.99 -0.84 -8.94
CA LYS A 48 1.20 -2.27 -8.65
C LYS A 48 -0.06 -2.98 -8.17
N ILE A 49 -0.85 -2.33 -7.32
CA ILE A 49 -2.15 -2.85 -6.85
C ILE A 49 -3.11 -3.05 -8.03
N VAL A 50 -3.12 -2.12 -9.00
CA VAL A 50 -3.90 -2.24 -10.24
C VAL A 50 -3.39 -3.40 -11.10
N GLU A 51 -2.06 -3.50 -11.29
CA GLU A 51 -1.42 -4.56 -12.08
C GLU A 51 -1.82 -5.96 -11.60
N ILE A 52 -1.92 -6.16 -10.29
CA ILE A 52 -2.32 -7.44 -9.69
C ILE A 52 -3.83 -7.64 -9.56
N ASN A 53 -4.67 -6.73 -10.04
CA ASN A 53 -6.13 -6.78 -9.89
C ASN A 53 -6.58 -6.95 -8.42
N ALA A 54 -5.91 -6.28 -7.49
CA ALA A 54 -6.33 -6.21 -6.08
C ALA A 54 -7.56 -5.30 -5.92
N LYS A 55 -8.28 -5.43 -4.80
CA LYS A 55 -9.42 -4.55 -4.50
C LYS A 55 -9.00 -3.17 -4.01
N GLY A 56 -7.86 -3.08 -3.35
CA GLY A 56 -7.48 -1.88 -2.62
C GLY A 56 -6.34 -2.08 -1.65
N ILE A 57 -6.06 -1.01 -0.93
CA ILE A 57 -5.05 -0.96 0.12
C ILE A 57 -5.61 -0.35 1.40
N VAL A 58 -5.25 -0.98 2.51
CA VAL A 58 -5.40 -0.43 3.85
C VAL A 58 -4.04 0.05 4.32
N ILE A 59 -3.98 1.29 4.79
CA ILE A 59 -2.78 1.91 5.37
C ILE A 59 -3.00 2.27 6.82
N GLU A 60 -1.92 2.25 7.60
CA GLU A 60 -1.93 2.78 8.96
C GLU A 60 -1.98 4.31 8.93
N ALA A 61 -3.08 4.88 9.44
CA ALA A 61 -3.27 6.31 9.48
C ALA A 61 -2.26 6.97 10.44
N ASP A 62 -1.90 8.22 10.13
CA ASP A 62 -1.00 9.08 10.92
C ASP A 62 0.46 8.57 11.08
N LYS A 63 0.82 7.42 10.47
CA LYS A 63 2.18 6.88 10.48
C LYS A 63 2.86 6.77 9.12
N MET A 64 2.20 7.28 8.07
CA MET A 64 2.68 7.18 6.71
C MET A 64 2.61 8.53 6.00
N LEU A 65 3.61 8.82 5.17
CA LEU A 65 3.59 9.95 4.26
C LEU A 65 2.82 9.58 2.98
N PHE A 66 1.79 10.37 2.68
CA PHE A 66 1.02 10.23 1.44
C PHE A 66 1.64 11.15 0.38
N LEU A 67 2.36 10.56 -0.58
CA LEU A 67 2.98 11.25 -1.70
C LEU A 67 1.95 11.57 -2.78
N ASP A 68 1.98 12.79 -3.31
CA ASP A 68 1.19 13.26 -4.46
C ASP A 68 -0.30 12.88 -4.35
N GLN A 69 -0.88 13.15 -3.18
CA GLN A 69 -2.18 12.60 -2.76
C GLN A 69 -3.29 12.75 -3.81
N ASP A 70 -3.42 13.92 -4.45
CA ASP A 70 -4.45 14.18 -5.46
C ASP A 70 -4.28 13.28 -6.70
N GLU A 71 -3.04 13.11 -7.17
CA GLU A 71 -2.74 12.25 -8.31
C GLU A 71 -3.05 10.78 -7.98
N VAL A 72 -2.64 10.33 -6.79
CA VAL A 72 -2.87 8.97 -6.33
C VAL A 72 -4.36 8.67 -6.18
N ILE A 73 -5.13 9.58 -5.58
CA ILE A 73 -6.58 9.43 -5.42
C ILE A 73 -7.26 9.40 -6.79
N SER A 74 -6.88 10.30 -7.70
CA SER A 74 -7.41 10.33 -9.07
C SER A 74 -7.15 9.01 -9.81
N TYR A 75 -5.92 8.51 -9.75
CA TYR A 75 -5.53 7.25 -10.38
C TYR A 75 -6.24 6.05 -9.75
N ALA A 76 -6.35 5.99 -8.42
CA ALA A 76 -7.06 4.93 -7.70
C ALA A 76 -8.55 4.88 -8.08
N ASN A 77 -9.22 6.03 -8.10
CA ASN A 77 -10.63 6.15 -8.48
C ASN A 77 -10.87 5.70 -9.92
N LYS A 78 -10.02 6.14 -10.87
CA LYS A 78 -10.09 5.71 -12.28
C LYS A 78 -10.01 4.19 -12.44
N ASN A 79 -9.21 3.53 -11.59
CA ASN A 79 -9.00 2.08 -11.63
C ASN A 79 -9.87 1.30 -10.63
N LYS A 80 -10.83 1.95 -9.95
CA LYS A 80 -11.74 1.33 -8.97
C LYS A 80 -11.01 0.65 -7.80
N ILE A 81 -9.89 1.23 -7.38
CA ILE A 81 -9.09 0.79 -6.22
C ILE A 81 -9.48 1.62 -5.02
N PHE A 82 -9.85 0.97 -3.91
CA PHE A 82 -10.06 1.70 -2.66
C PHE A 82 -8.74 1.99 -1.94
N ILE A 83 -8.67 3.13 -1.24
CA ILE A 83 -7.62 3.45 -0.28
C ILE A 83 -8.31 3.72 1.06
N LYS A 84 -7.89 3.01 2.12
CA LYS A 84 -8.46 3.18 3.45
C LYS A 84 -7.37 3.41 4.49
N GLY A 85 -7.40 4.55 5.17
CA GLY A 85 -6.64 4.75 6.41
C GLY A 85 -7.35 4.10 7.60
N MET A 86 -6.62 3.35 8.41
CA MET A 86 -7.09 2.77 9.67
C MET A 86 -6.16 3.15 10.82
N LYS A 87 -6.75 3.50 11.96
CA LYS A 87 -6.04 3.63 13.24
C LYS A 87 -6.20 2.33 14.02
N TYR A 88 -5.15 1.95 14.74
CA TYR A 88 -5.19 0.85 15.69
C TYR A 88 -4.86 1.45 17.06
N ASP A 89 -5.73 1.18 18.04
CA ASP A 89 -5.55 1.60 19.44
C ASP A 89 -4.50 0.73 20.17
#